data_AF-A0A1E7EVJ5-F1
#
_entry.id   AF-A0A1E7EVJ5-F1
#
_cell.length_a   1.000
_cell.length_b   1.000
_cell.length_c   1.000
_cell.angle_alpha   90.00
_cell.angle_beta   90.00
_cell.angle_gamma   90.00
#
_symmetry.space_group_name_H-M   'P 1'
#
loop_
_entity.id
_entity.type
_entity.pdbx_description
1 polymer ?
#
loop_
_entity_poly.entity_id
_entity_poly.type
_entity_poly.pdbx_seq_one_letter_code
_entity_poly.pdbx_strand_id
1 'polypeptide(L)'
;MTNRSFVVAAAVLLCLLLDSHNTASAFVQQQRRTESTSRLTAVSNNDNNNGLSSSSSSSADSQKRRSMMQMAILTAATAGLPATSQAATKSRSDGYNLQKSDDEWKSTLTTRQYNILRTGGTEQQYSSVLEAEERTGTYNCAGCSTPLFLSKEKFHSGTGWPSFASALVGVEVEKKNMLAATLGGSEVRCKNCGGHMGDLFNDGYIFPGTPAEKTGKRFCIDGVALNFKPDEGTVVVGDEVPTKVNYYFS
;
A
#
# COMPACT_ATOMS: atom_id res chain seq x y z
N MET A 1 -38.46 37.05 27.96
CA MET A 1 -37.73 36.00 28.72
C MET A 1 -38.48 34.70 28.51
N THR A 2 -37.88 33.71 27.84
CA THR A 2 -38.17 32.24 27.86
C THR A 2 -37.78 31.63 26.51
N ASN A 3 -36.48 31.40 26.26
CA ASN A 3 -36.07 30.49 25.18
C ASN A 3 -34.64 29.93 25.32
N ARG A 4 -34.08 29.94 26.53
CA ARG A 4 -32.74 29.37 26.80
C ARG A 4 -32.80 28.03 27.56
N SER A 5 -33.93 27.70 28.20
CA SER A 5 -34.07 26.48 28.99
C SER A 5 -34.40 25.22 28.18
N PHE A 6 -34.98 25.36 26.97
CA PHE A 6 -35.34 24.21 26.13
C PHE A 6 -34.14 23.60 25.39
N VAL A 7 -33.13 24.40 25.06
CA VAL A 7 -31.93 23.91 24.34
C VAL A 7 -31.02 23.07 25.25
N VAL A 8 -30.98 23.39 26.55
CA VAL A 8 -30.17 22.63 27.53
C VAL A 8 -30.81 21.27 27.85
N ALA A 9 -32.15 21.19 27.91
CA ALA A 9 -32.85 19.92 28.15
C ALA A 9 -32.71 18.92 27.00
N ALA A 10 -32.67 19.38 25.75
CA ALA A 10 -32.48 18.53 24.57
C ALA A 10 -31.05 17.95 24.46
N ALA A 11 -30.03 18.71 24.92
CA ALA A 11 -28.64 18.25 24.91
C ALA A 11 -28.39 17.15 25.97
N VAL A 12 -29.03 17.23 27.14
CA VAL A 12 -28.88 16.21 28.21
C VAL A 12 -29.60 14.90 27.84
N LEU A 13 -30.73 14.98 27.12
CA LEU A 13 -31.45 13.78 26.68
C LEU A 13 -30.73 13.03 25.53
N LEU A 14 -29.96 13.74 24.69
CA LEU A 14 -29.16 13.12 23.63
C LEU A 14 -27.91 12.42 24.18
N CYS A 15 -27.30 12.93 25.25
CA CYS A 15 -26.17 12.26 25.92
C CYS A 15 -26.58 10.95 26.61
N LEU A 16 -27.77 10.90 27.24
CA LEU A 16 -28.23 9.67 27.92
C LEU A 16 -28.66 8.55 26.96
N LEU A 17 -28.96 8.86 25.69
CA LEU A 17 -29.27 7.86 24.67
C LEU A 17 -28.01 7.30 23.98
N LEU A 18 -26.90 8.05 23.96
CA LEU A 18 -25.64 7.60 23.36
C LEU A 18 -24.81 6.66 24.26
N ASP A 19 -25.08 6.62 25.56
CA ASP A 19 -24.44 5.66 26.49
C ASP A 19 -25.01 4.23 26.39
N SER A 20 -26.15 4.05 25.73
CA SER A 20 -26.77 2.71 25.58
C SER A 20 -26.23 1.87 24.42
N HIS A 21 -25.39 2.46 23.55
CA HIS A 21 -24.79 1.75 22.40
C HIS A 21 -23.34 1.31 22.60
N ASN A 22 -22.73 1.60 23.76
CA ASN A 22 -21.32 1.26 24.01
C ASN A 22 -21.09 -0.08 24.74
N THR A 23 -22.15 -0.86 25.00
CA THR A 23 -22.03 -2.17 25.66
C THR A 23 -21.86 -3.35 24.70
N ALA A 24 -22.01 -3.14 23.38
CA ALA A 24 -21.88 -4.22 22.40
C ALA A 24 -20.44 -4.52 21.93
N SER A 25 -19.49 -3.59 22.14
CA SER A 25 -18.10 -3.75 21.65
C SER A 25 -17.17 -4.52 22.61
N ALA A 26 -17.52 -4.60 23.90
CA ALA A 26 -16.69 -5.28 24.91
C ALA A 26 -16.76 -6.83 24.83
N PHE A 27 -17.82 -7.40 24.24
CA PHE A 27 -17.98 -8.86 24.16
C PHE A 27 -17.22 -9.48 22.97
N VAL A 28 -17.06 -8.73 21.87
CA VAL A 28 -16.40 -9.20 20.63
C VAL A 28 -14.87 -9.27 20.78
N GLN A 29 -14.28 -8.53 21.72
CA GLN A 29 -12.84 -8.54 21.97
C GLN A 29 -12.38 -9.69 22.89
N GLN A 30 -13.29 -10.27 23.68
CA GLN A 30 -13.00 -11.43 24.54
C GLN A 30 -12.94 -12.74 23.72
N GLN A 31 -13.75 -12.89 22.68
CA GLN A 31 -13.80 -14.13 21.86
C GLN A 31 -12.59 -14.32 20.94
N ARG A 32 -11.93 -13.24 20.48
CA ARG A 32 -10.71 -13.36 19.66
C ARG A 32 -9.46 -13.76 20.45
N ARG A 33 -9.42 -13.50 21.76
CA ARG A 33 -8.29 -13.92 22.61
C ARG A 33 -8.29 -15.42 22.92
N THR A 34 -9.46 -16.08 22.89
CA THR A 34 -9.58 -17.53 23.11
C THR A 34 -9.27 -18.37 21.87
N GLU A 35 -9.37 -17.80 20.66
CA GLU A 35 -9.03 -18.51 19.41
C GLU A 35 -7.54 -18.39 19.03
N SER A 36 -6.84 -17.33 19.45
CA SER A 36 -5.38 -17.25 19.25
C SER A 36 -4.56 -18.06 20.24
N THR A 37 -5.13 -18.45 21.39
CA THR A 37 -4.45 -19.31 22.39
C THR A 37 -4.68 -20.80 22.16
N SER A 38 -5.67 -21.20 21.38
CA SER A 38 -5.90 -22.61 21.00
C SER A 38 -5.14 -23.05 19.73
N ARG A 39 -4.55 -22.10 18.98
CA ARG A 39 -3.82 -22.37 17.73
C ARG A 39 -2.30 -22.42 17.85
N LEU A 40 -1.73 -22.24 19.05
CA LEU A 40 -0.28 -22.22 19.31
C LEU A 40 0.24 -23.45 20.10
N THR A 41 -0.59 -24.48 20.32
CA THR A 41 -0.18 -25.70 21.05
C THR A 41 -0.34 -27.02 20.29
N ALA A 42 -0.52 -26.98 18.96
CA ALA A 42 -0.67 -28.19 18.16
C ALA A 42 0.38 -28.27 17.03
N VAL A 43 1.67 -28.35 17.38
CA VAL A 43 2.71 -28.97 16.53
C VAL A 43 3.74 -29.66 17.42
N SER A 44 3.87 -30.97 17.19
CA SER A 44 4.96 -31.90 17.50
C SER A 44 5.31 -32.19 18.97
N ASN A 45 4.77 -33.29 19.47
CA ASN A 45 5.54 -34.32 20.18
C ASN A 45 4.76 -35.64 20.16
N ASN A 46 5.14 -36.56 19.28
CA ASN A 46 5.00 -37.98 19.55
C ASN A 46 5.92 -38.76 18.60
N ASP A 47 6.84 -39.53 19.17
CA ASP A 47 7.19 -40.88 18.72
C ASP A 47 8.09 -41.52 19.78
N ASN A 48 7.44 -42.22 20.71
CA ASN A 48 8.03 -43.25 21.54
C ASN A 48 7.62 -44.60 20.94
N ASN A 49 8.56 -45.47 20.56
CA ASN A 49 8.92 -46.61 21.40
C ASN A 49 9.74 -47.70 20.69
N ASN A 50 10.61 -48.27 21.53
CA ASN A 50 11.14 -49.64 21.55
C ASN A 50 12.08 -50.02 20.40
N GLY A 51 13.26 -50.59 20.62
CA GLY A 51 13.77 -51.26 21.81
C GLY A 51 14.66 -52.41 21.35
N LEU A 52 15.74 -52.62 22.10
CA LEU A 52 16.58 -53.81 22.15
C LEU A 52 17.56 -54.10 21.00
N SER A 53 18.82 -53.79 21.34
CA SER A 53 19.98 -54.69 21.37
C SER A 53 20.38 -55.45 20.11
N SER A 54 21.60 -55.19 19.63
CA SER A 54 22.75 -56.06 19.95
C SER A 54 24.03 -55.57 19.26
N SER A 55 25.05 -55.32 20.09
CA SER A 55 26.48 -55.64 19.93
C SER A 55 27.25 -55.47 18.60
N SER A 56 28.48 -55.01 18.84
CA SER A 56 29.75 -55.34 18.18
C SER A 56 30.13 -54.65 16.87
N SER A 57 31.00 -53.66 17.04
CA SER A 57 32.32 -53.54 16.40
C SER A 57 32.52 -54.11 15.00
N SER A 58 33.01 -53.27 14.08
CA SER A 58 34.38 -53.45 13.57
C SER A 58 34.77 -52.34 12.60
N SER A 59 35.96 -51.83 12.85
CA SER A 59 36.82 -51.10 11.93
C SER A 59 37.16 -51.96 10.70
N ALA A 60 37.36 -51.29 9.57
CA ALA A 60 38.30 -51.58 8.49
C ALA A 60 38.53 -53.03 8.01
N ASP A 61 38.54 -53.16 6.69
CA ASP A 61 39.59 -53.81 5.88
C ASP A 61 39.08 -54.86 4.87
N SER A 62 39.62 -54.69 3.66
CA SER A 62 40.03 -55.72 2.71
C SER A 62 39.08 -56.84 2.27
N GLN A 63 38.78 -56.73 0.96
CA GLN A 63 39.37 -57.61 -0.05
C GLN A 63 38.54 -58.85 -0.51
N LYS A 64 38.28 -58.79 -1.83
CA LYS A 64 38.26 -59.90 -2.81
C LYS A 64 36.99 -60.76 -2.95
N ARG A 65 36.56 -60.72 -4.22
CA ARG A 65 36.23 -61.83 -5.15
C ARG A 65 34.73 -62.09 -5.38
N ARG A 66 34.36 -61.77 -6.62
CA ARG A 66 33.54 -62.56 -7.56
C ARG A 66 32.06 -62.72 -7.20
N SER A 67 31.20 -62.03 -7.94
CA SER A 67 30.34 -62.72 -8.91
C SER A 67 29.69 -61.73 -9.89
N MET A 68 29.50 -62.19 -11.13
CA MET A 68 28.88 -61.52 -12.27
C MET A 68 27.34 -61.66 -12.22
N MET A 69 26.66 -60.95 -13.14
CA MET A 69 25.20 -60.89 -13.46
C MET A 69 24.46 -59.78 -12.70
N GLN A 70 23.64 -58.92 -13.30
CA GLN A 70 23.08 -58.83 -14.66
C GLN A 70 22.50 -57.41 -14.84
N MET A 71 22.48 -56.94 -16.08
CA MET A 71 21.86 -55.68 -16.52
C MET A 71 20.34 -55.66 -16.30
N ALA A 72 19.80 -54.53 -15.84
CA ALA A 72 18.44 -54.11 -16.16
C ALA A 72 18.39 -52.59 -16.35
N ILE A 73 18.32 -52.21 -17.63
CA ILE A 73 18.09 -50.85 -18.11
C ILE A 73 16.66 -50.46 -17.71
N LEU A 74 16.51 -49.39 -16.94
CA LEU A 74 15.23 -48.70 -16.74
C LEU A 74 15.35 -47.30 -17.34
N THR A 75 14.94 -47.19 -18.60
CA THR A 75 14.61 -45.94 -19.27
C THR A 75 13.41 -45.30 -18.56
N ALA A 76 13.66 -44.42 -17.60
CA ALA A 76 12.61 -43.59 -17.02
C ALA A 76 12.22 -42.52 -18.05
N ALA A 77 11.03 -42.70 -18.64
CA ALA A 77 10.40 -41.73 -19.54
C ALA A 77 10.36 -40.34 -18.88
N THR A 78 10.94 -39.35 -19.56
CA THR A 78 10.77 -37.93 -19.25
C THR A 78 9.31 -37.55 -19.50
N ALA A 79 8.45 -37.75 -18.49
CA ALA A 79 7.10 -37.21 -18.50
C ALA A 79 7.21 -35.68 -18.45
N GLY A 80 6.82 -35.03 -19.55
CA GLY A 80 6.77 -33.58 -19.64
C GLY A 80 5.90 -33.02 -18.52
N LEU A 81 6.48 -32.17 -17.68
CA LEU A 81 5.75 -31.40 -16.69
C LEU A 81 4.75 -30.50 -17.44
N PRO A 82 3.46 -30.49 -17.09
CA PRO A 82 2.52 -29.54 -17.66
C PRO A 82 2.98 -28.13 -17.25
N ALA A 83 3.24 -27.28 -18.24
CA ALA A 83 3.50 -25.87 -18.01
C ALA A 83 2.32 -25.29 -17.24
N THR A 84 2.56 -24.90 -15.99
CA THR A 84 1.57 -24.20 -15.19
C THR A 84 1.28 -22.87 -15.89
N SER A 85 0.08 -22.73 -16.43
CA SER A 85 -0.41 -21.44 -16.92
C SER A 85 -0.47 -20.51 -15.73
N GLN A 86 0.53 -19.64 -15.57
CA GLN A 86 0.45 -18.51 -14.65
C GLN A 86 -0.75 -17.69 -15.09
N ALA A 87 -1.82 -17.71 -14.29
CA ALA A 87 -2.89 -16.75 -14.42
C ALA A 87 -2.23 -15.38 -14.28
N ALA A 88 -2.13 -14.64 -15.39
CA ALA A 88 -1.55 -13.32 -15.40
C ALA A 88 -2.34 -12.46 -14.41
N THR A 89 -1.69 -12.07 -13.32
CA THR A 89 -2.26 -11.09 -12.39
C THR A 89 -2.47 -9.82 -13.19
N LYS A 90 -3.72 -9.35 -13.25
CA LYS A 90 -4.09 -8.14 -13.99
C LYS A 90 -3.16 -6.99 -13.60
N SER A 91 -2.39 -6.47 -14.55
CA SER A 91 -1.49 -5.34 -14.29
C SER A 91 -2.30 -4.09 -14.02
N ARG A 92 -1.80 -3.18 -13.18
CA ARG A 92 -2.43 -1.87 -12.97
C ARG A 92 -2.49 -1.03 -14.26
N SER A 93 -1.66 -1.33 -15.26
CA SER A 93 -1.76 -0.68 -16.56
C SER A 93 -2.92 -1.21 -17.41
N ASP A 94 -3.52 -2.37 -17.11
CA ASP A 94 -4.50 -3.00 -17.99
C ASP A 94 -5.73 -2.11 -18.22
N GLY A 95 -5.99 -1.79 -19.49
CA GLY A 95 -7.10 -0.91 -19.91
C GLY A 95 -6.76 0.57 -20.01
N TYR A 96 -5.52 0.97 -19.71
CA TYR A 96 -5.02 2.33 -19.93
C TYR A 96 -4.33 2.50 -21.30
N ASN A 97 -4.06 3.73 -21.70
CA ASN A 97 -3.46 4.01 -23.01
C ASN A 97 -2.00 3.53 -23.12
N LEU A 98 -1.22 3.73 -22.06
CA LEU A 98 0.18 3.30 -22.00
C LEU A 98 0.27 1.91 -21.37
N GLN A 99 0.54 0.91 -22.21
CA GLN A 99 0.84 -0.45 -21.80
C GLN A 99 2.35 -0.68 -21.83
N LYS A 100 2.88 -1.24 -20.75
CA LYS A 100 4.26 -1.72 -20.63
C LYS A 100 4.25 -2.98 -19.77
N SER A 101 5.16 -3.90 -20.04
CA SER A 101 5.41 -5.05 -19.18
C SER A 101 5.96 -4.66 -17.82
N ASP A 102 5.85 -5.55 -16.84
CA ASP A 102 6.43 -5.36 -15.50
C ASP A 102 7.94 -5.11 -15.57
N ASP A 103 8.66 -5.77 -16.46
CA ASP A 103 10.12 -5.62 -16.61
C ASP A 103 10.50 -4.27 -17.23
N GLU A 104 9.71 -3.77 -18.18
CA GLU A 104 9.84 -2.40 -18.69
C GLU A 104 9.55 -1.35 -17.62
N TRP A 105 8.59 -1.60 -16.73
CA TRP A 105 8.34 -0.71 -15.60
C TRP A 105 9.48 -0.75 -14.58
N LYS A 106 9.97 -1.94 -14.20
CA LYS A 106 11.10 -2.09 -13.26
C LYS A 106 12.41 -1.51 -13.78
N SER A 107 12.61 -1.48 -15.10
CA SER A 107 13.80 -0.89 -15.71
C SER A 107 13.73 0.63 -15.85
N THR A 108 12.53 1.22 -15.85
CA THR A 108 12.34 2.68 -16.02
C THR A 108 12.02 3.41 -14.72
N LEU A 109 11.49 2.72 -13.72
CA LEU A 109 11.14 3.28 -12.41
C LEU A 109 12.17 2.91 -11.36
N THR A 110 12.36 3.77 -10.37
CA THR A 110 13.03 3.35 -9.14
C THR A 110 12.19 2.31 -8.39
N THR A 111 12.81 1.55 -7.47
CA THR A 111 12.08 0.57 -6.66
C THR A 111 10.92 1.19 -5.87
N ARG A 112 11.10 2.40 -5.32
CA ARG A 112 10.04 3.11 -4.57
C ARG A 112 8.92 3.57 -5.50
N GLN A 113 9.26 4.15 -6.65
CA GLN A 113 8.28 4.53 -7.68
C GLN A 113 7.49 3.33 -8.18
N TYR A 114 8.16 2.20 -8.44
CA TYR A 114 7.49 0.98 -8.86
C TYR A 114 6.50 0.48 -7.80
N ASN A 115 6.93 0.43 -6.54
CA ASN A 115 6.07 0.00 -5.44
C ASN A 115 4.82 0.90 -5.32
N ILE A 116 4.96 2.21 -5.44
CA ILE A 116 3.80 3.09 -5.36
C ILE A 116 2.95 2.96 -6.62
N LEU A 117 3.51 3.25 -7.79
CA LEU A 117 2.77 3.35 -9.05
C LEU A 117 2.14 2.02 -9.49
N ARG A 118 2.81 0.88 -9.28
CA ARG A 118 2.39 -0.42 -9.83
C ARG A 118 1.82 -1.36 -8.78
N THR A 119 2.40 -1.41 -7.58
CA THR A 119 1.91 -2.30 -6.51
C THR A 119 0.95 -1.59 -5.55
N GLY A 120 0.80 -0.26 -5.64
CA GLY A 120 -0.16 0.51 -4.86
C GLY A 120 0.25 0.66 -3.41
N GLY A 121 1.56 0.66 -3.16
CA GLY A 121 2.09 1.07 -1.87
C GLY A 121 1.95 2.58 -1.67
N THR A 122 2.19 2.99 -0.44
CA THR A 122 2.19 4.40 -0.01
C THR A 122 3.55 4.71 0.60
N GLU A 123 4.11 5.88 0.31
CA GLU A 123 5.35 6.33 0.92
C GLU A 123 5.17 6.69 2.40
N GLN A 124 6.27 6.73 3.15
CA GLN A 124 6.23 7.23 4.52
C GLN A 124 5.94 8.73 4.52
N GLN A 125 5.18 9.21 5.51
CA GLN A 125 4.96 10.64 5.73
C GLN A 125 6.30 11.41 5.76
N TYR A 126 6.32 12.59 5.12
CA TYR A 126 7.48 13.48 5.01
C TYR A 126 8.70 12.89 4.28
N SER A 127 8.55 11.78 3.57
CA SER A 127 9.69 11.11 2.90
C SER A 127 10.02 11.66 1.51
N SER A 128 9.11 12.40 0.87
CA SER A 128 9.35 13.04 -0.42
C SER A 128 9.72 14.52 -0.26
N VAL A 129 10.73 14.97 -1.01
CA VAL A 129 11.09 16.39 -1.14
C VAL A 129 9.93 17.26 -1.64
N LEU A 130 8.97 16.66 -2.38
CA LEU A 130 7.88 17.40 -3.00
C LEU A 130 6.82 17.85 -1.99
N GLU A 131 6.83 17.34 -0.76
CA GLU A 131 5.95 17.87 0.29
C GLU A 131 6.29 19.32 0.61
N ALA A 132 7.59 19.66 0.69
CA ALA A 132 8.07 21.01 0.97
C ALA A 132 8.25 21.89 -0.28
N GLU A 133 7.91 21.39 -1.48
CA GLU A 133 8.05 22.16 -2.72
C GLU A 133 6.95 23.24 -2.81
N GLU A 134 7.36 24.48 -3.10
CA GLU A 134 6.49 25.67 -3.15
C GLU A 134 6.65 26.49 -4.44
N ARG A 135 7.60 26.15 -5.31
CA ARG A 135 7.81 26.89 -6.57
C ARG A 135 6.60 26.75 -7.49
N THR A 136 6.47 27.68 -8.43
CA THR A 136 5.46 27.59 -9.47
C THR A 136 5.83 26.52 -10.51
N GLY A 137 4.86 25.72 -10.91
CA GLY A 137 5.08 24.66 -11.89
C GLY A 137 3.99 23.59 -11.93
N THR A 138 4.34 22.45 -12.52
CA THR A 138 3.43 21.33 -12.75
C THR A 138 4.00 20.03 -12.16
N TYR A 139 3.15 19.27 -11.50
CA TYR A 139 3.45 17.93 -11.00
C TYR A 139 2.99 16.91 -12.02
N ASN A 140 3.95 16.13 -12.52
CA ASN A 140 3.75 15.14 -13.56
C ASN A 140 3.89 13.73 -12.98
N CYS A 141 3.17 12.77 -13.56
CA CYS A 141 3.33 11.36 -13.23
C CYS A 141 4.80 10.93 -13.42
N ALA A 142 5.42 10.36 -12.38
CA ALA A 142 6.80 9.89 -12.47
C ALA A 142 7.01 8.80 -13.53
N GLY A 143 5.99 7.97 -13.80
CA GLY A 143 6.11 6.86 -14.76
C GLY A 143 5.85 7.20 -16.22
N CYS A 144 5.07 8.24 -16.53
CA CYS A 144 4.73 8.56 -17.92
C CYS A 144 4.71 10.06 -18.25
N SER A 145 5.14 10.90 -17.32
CA SER A 145 5.25 12.36 -17.47
C SER A 145 3.92 13.09 -17.78
N THR A 146 2.78 12.41 -17.66
CA THR A 146 1.46 13.04 -17.83
C THR A 146 1.26 14.12 -16.76
N PRO A 147 0.86 15.35 -17.11
CA PRO A 147 0.52 16.39 -16.15
C PRO A 147 -0.67 16.00 -15.27
N LEU A 148 -0.51 16.09 -13.95
CA LEU A 148 -1.54 15.67 -12.99
C LEU A 148 -2.03 16.82 -12.11
N PHE A 149 -1.15 17.67 -11.62
CA PHE A 149 -1.50 18.76 -10.70
C PHE A 149 -0.72 20.03 -11.00
N LEU A 150 -1.29 21.18 -10.63
CA LEU A 150 -0.62 22.48 -10.71
C LEU A 150 -0.20 22.92 -9.31
N SER A 151 0.96 23.57 -9.19
CA SER A 151 1.45 24.09 -7.90
C SER A 151 0.49 25.10 -7.27
N LYS A 152 -0.26 25.87 -8.07
CA LYS A 152 -1.27 26.81 -7.58
C LYS A 152 -2.40 26.15 -6.77
N GLU A 153 -2.61 24.85 -6.98
CA GLU A 153 -3.62 24.05 -6.28
C GLU A 153 -3.03 23.32 -5.07
N LYS A 154 -1.70 23.33 -4.91
CA LYS A 154 -1.01 22.71 -3.78
C LYS A 154 -1.22 23.54 -2.52
N PHE A 155 -1.34 22.86 -1.38
CA PHE A 155 -1.43 23.48 -0.07
C PHE A 155 -0.78 22.58 0.99
N HIS A 156 -0.43 23.16 2.13
CA HIS A 156 0.13 22.43 3.27
C HIS A 156 -0.99 21.84 4.12
N SER A 157 -1.18 20.52 4.05
CA SER A 157 -2.16 19.81 4.87
C SER A 157 -1.62 19.37 6.24
N GLY A 158 -0.28 19.31 6.39
CA GLY A 158 0.36 18.76 7.59
C GLY A 158 0.24 17.24 7.71
N THR A 159 -0.21 16.55 6.66
CA THR A 159 -0.29 15.08 6.64
C THR A 159 1.05 14.42 6.30
N GLY A 160 1.98 15.16 5.68
CA GLY A 160 3.27 14.66 5.25
C GLY A 160 3.32 14.14 3.82
N TRP A 161 2.25 14.35 3.04
CA TRP A 161 2.19 14.05 1.61
C TRP A 161 1.69 15.26 0.82
N PRO A 162 2.26 15.50 -0.39
CA PRO A 162 1.81 16.57 -1.27
C PRO A 162 0.29 16.58 -1.42
N SER A 163 -0.31 17.70 -1.03
CA SER A 163 -1.76 17.85 -0.99
C SER A 163 -2.25 18.91 -1.97
N PHE A 164 -3.23 18.57 -2.80
CA PHE A 164 -3.79 19.45 -3.82
C PHE A 164 -5.30 19.60 -3.68
N ALA A 165 -5.85 20.79 -3.98
CA ALA A 165 -7.28 21.06 -3.90
C ALA A 165 -8.06 20.64 -5.16
N SER A 166 -7.36 20.55 -6.30
CA SER A 166 -7.92 20.11 -7.59
C SER A 166 -6.85 19.41 -8.44
N ALA A 167 -7.31 18.72 -9.49
CA ALA A 167 -6.48 17.91 -10.38
C ALA A 167 -6.70 18.29 -11.85
N LEU A 168 -5.71 18.00 -12.69
CA LEU A 168 -5.79 18.14 -14.15
C LEU A 168 -6.50 16.94 -14.79
N VAL A 169 -6.81 17.05 -16.09
CA VAL A 169 -7.50 16.00 -16.88
C VAL A 169 -6.74 14.67 -16.95
N GLY A 170 -5.44 14.67 -16.63
CA GLY A 170 -4.60 13.48 -16.55
C GLY A 170 -4.85 12.61 -15.32
N VAL A 171 -5.68 13.05 -14.37
CA VAL A 171 -6.05 12.30 -13.17
C VAL A 171 -7.39 11.60 -13.36
N GLU A 172 -7.43 10.34 -12.97
CA GLU A 172 -8.64 9.55 -12.80
C GLU A 172 -8.85 9.28 -11.31
N VAL A 173 -10.11 9.31 -10.85
CA VAL A 173 -10.47 9.04 -9.45
C VAL A 173 -11.48 7.90 -9.41
N GLU A 174 -11.23 6.95 -8.53
CA GLU A 174 -12.16 5.88 -8.20
C GLU A 174 -13.52 6.45 -7.76
N LYS A 175 -14.61 5.87 -8.25
CA LYS A 175 -15.95 6.25 -7.80
C LYS A 175 -16.26 5.58 -6.46
N LYS A 176 -16.29 6.37 -5.39
CA LYS A 176 -16.83 5.99 -4.09
C LYS A 176 -17.96 6.92 -3.68
N ASN A 177 -18.83 6.45 -2.77
CA ASN A 177 -19.81 7.33 -2.14
C ASN A 177 -19.11 8.32 -1.19
N MET A 178 -19.80 9.40 -0.82
CA MET A 178 -19.23 10.49 -0.03
C MET A 178 -18.60 10.00 1.29
N LEU A 179 -19.30 9.15 2.05
CA LEU A 179 -18.82 8.66 3.35
C LEU A 179 -17.55 7.80 3.20
N ALA A 180 -17.55 6.89 2.21
CA ALA A 180 -16.40 6.04 1.94
C ALA A 180 -15.19 6.85 1.48
N ALA A 181 -15.40 7.88 0.65
CA ALA A 181 -14.33 8.78 0.20
C ALA A 181 -13.78 9.65 1.32
N THR A 182 -14.62 10.12 2.25
CA THR A 182 -14.16 10.92 3.41
C THR A 182 -13.34 10.10 4.40
N LEU A 183 -13.75 8.86 4.68
CA LEU A 183 -13.08 8.02 5.69
C LEU A 183 -11.88 7.22 5.15
N GLY A 184 -12.01 6.70 3.93
CA GLY A 184 -11.05 5.76 3.35
C GLY A 184 -10.38 6.23 2.07
N GLY A 185 -10.67 7.44 1.60
CA GLY A 185 -10.14 7.97 0.35
C GLY A 185 -10.72 7.29 -0.90
N SER A 186 -10.68 7.98 -2.04
CA SER A 186 -10.93 7.40 -3.36
C SER A 186 -9.64 7.31 -4.13
N GLU A 187 -9.29 6.12 -4.63
CA GLU A 187 -7.98 5.91 -5.24
C GLU A 187 -7.80 6.86 -6.44
N VAL A 188 -6.69 7.56 -6.44
CA VAL A 188 -6.28 8.47 -7.51
C VAL A 188 -5.27 7.75 -8.39
N ARG A 189 -5.53 7.74 -9.70
CA ARG A 189 -4.67 7.09 -10.69
C ARG A 189 -4.32 8.04 -11.83
N CYS A 190 -3.17 7.82 -12.48
CA CYS A 190 -2.86 8.49 -13.74
C CYS A 190 -3.70 7.87 -14.86
N LYS A 191 -4.50 8.70 -15.53
CA LYS A 191 -5.39 8.30 -16.61
C LYS A 191 -4.68 7.77 -17.86
N ASN A 192 -3.38 8.05 -18.01
CA ASN A 192 -2.62 7.59 -19.17
C ASN A 192 -2.00 6.20 -18.96
N CYS A 193 -1.44 5.93 -17.77
CA CYS A 193 -0.67 4.70 -17.51
C CYS A 193 -1.23 3.83 -16.37
N GLY A 194 -2.33 4.23 -15.73
CA GLY A 194 -2.97 3.50 -14.63
C GLY A 194 -2.20 3.47 -13.32
N GLY A 195 -1.15 4.30 -13.19
CA GLY A 195 -0.34 4.33 -11.98
C GLY A 195 -1.14 4.79 -10.78
N HIS A 196 -1.00 4.10 -9.65
CA HIS A 196 -1.50 4.58 -8.36
C HIS A 196 -0.74 5.85 -7.94
N MET A 197 -1.46 6.87 -7.48
CA MET A 197 -0.91 8.16 -7.06
C MET A 197 -1.14 8.46 -5.59
N GLY A 198 -2.18 7.88 -4.98
CA GLY A 198 -2.66 8.22 -3.64
C GLY A 198 -4.18 8.25 -3.62
N ASP A 199 -4.76 9.18 -2.85
CA ASP A 199 -6.20 9.20 -2.57
C ASP A 199 -6.82 10.61 -2.58
N LEU A 200 -8.08 10.68 -2.99
CA LEU A 200 -8.94 11.85 -2.85
C LEU A 200 -9.81 11.70 -1.61
N PHE A 201 -9.72 12.68 -0.71
CA PHE A 201 -10.60 12.85 0.44
C PHE A 201 -11.55 14.03 0.23
N ASN A 202 -12.78 13.90 0.71
CA ASN A 202 -13.75 15.01 0.77
C ASN A 202 -13.69 15.71 2.13
N ASP A 203 -12.49 15.99 2.63
CA ASP A 203 -12.24 16.62 3.93
C ASP A 203 -11.65 18.04 3.79
N GLY A 204 -11.57 18.59 2.56
CA GLY A 204 -10.89 19.85 2.30
C GLY A 204 -11.39 21.05 3.12
N TYR A 205 -12.65 21.00 3.57
CA TYR A 205 -13.27 22.03 4.41
C TYR A 205 -12.61 22.19 5.80
N ILE A 206 -11.78 21.25 6.25
CA ILE A 206 -11.07 21.36 7.54
C ILE A 206 -9.77 22.17 7.46
N PHE A 207 -9.37 22.63 6.27
CA PHE A 207 -8.11 23.34 6.03
C PHE A 207 -8.36 24.84 5.76
N PRO A 208 -8.64 25.66 6.78
CA PRO A 208 -9.04 27.05 6.61
C PRO A 208 -7.97 27.90 5.93
N GLY A 209 -8.38 28.81 5.06
CA GLY A 209 -7.52 29.70 4.30
C GLY A 209 -6.83 29.05 3.08
N THR A 210 -7.12 27.79 2.78
CA THR A 210 -6.50 27.05 1.67
C THR A 210 -7.43 26.93 0.45
N PRO A 211 -6.89 26.62 -0.75
CA PRO A 211 -7.73 26.25 -1.88
C PRO A 211 -8.65 25.04 -1.60
N ALA A 212 -8.24 24.11 -0.73
CA ALA A 212 -9.01 22.94 -0.37
C ALA A 212 -10.27 23.25 0.43
N GLU A 213 -10.26 24.32 1.22
CA GLU A 213 -11.45 24.82 1.93
C GLU A 213 -12.59 25.10 0.94
N LYS A 214 -12.25 25.74 -0.18
CA LYS A 214 -13.22 26.16 -1.21
C LYS A 214 -13.75 24.98 -2.00
N THR A 215 -12.91 23.98 -2.28
CA THR A 215 -13.30 22.81 -3.09
C THR A 215 -13.93 21.70 -2.25
N GLY A 216 -13.69 21.69 -0.94
CA GLY A 216 -14.02 20.58 -0.04
C GLY A 216 -13.19 19.32 -0.29
N LYS A 217 -12.12 19.41 -1.10
CA LYS A 217 -11.35 18.25 -1.58
C LYS A 217 -9.89 18.35 -1.20
N ARG A 218 -9.30 17.21 -0.88
CA ARG A 218 -7.86 17.02 -0.67
C ARG A 218 -7.39 15.80 -1.45
N PHE A 219 -6.64 16.04 -2.53
CA PHE A 219 -5.87 15.02 -3.22
C PHE A 219 -4.57 14.83 -2.45
N CYS A 220 -4.47 13.75 -1.68
CA CYS A 220 -3.30 13.36 -0.89
C CYS A 220 -2.46 12.40 -1.73
N ILE A 221 -1.33 12.85 -2.24
CA ILE A 221 -0.58 12.17 -3.30
C ILE A 221 0.80 11.78 -2.81
N ASP A 222 1.21 10.55 -3.07
CA ASP A 222 2.59 10.11 -2.85
C ASP A 222 3.55 10.95 -3.69
N GLY A 223 4.44 11.69 -3.03
CA GLY A 223 5.42 12.55 -3.71
C GLY A 223 6.37 11.74 -4.59
N VAL A 224 6.78 10.55 -4.18
CA VAL A 224 7.56 9.62 -5.02
C VAL A 224 6.86 9.27 -6.34
N ALA A 225 5.52 9.28 -6.39
CA ALA A 225 4.76 9.04 -7.63
C ALA A 225 4.81 10.23 -8.61
N LEU A 226 5.40 11.35 -8.20
CA LEU A 226 5.44 12.60 -8.95
C LEU A 226 6.87 13.02 -9.31
N ASN A 227 6.97 13.72 -10.43
CA ASN A 227 8.10 14.57 -10.78
C ASN A 227 7.59 16.01 -10.88
N PHE A 228 8.27 16.95 -10.24
CA PHE A 228 7.90 18.36 -10.30
C PHE A 228 8.71 19.08 -11.39
N LYS A 229 8.01 19.69 -12.34
CA LYS A 229 8.59 20.56 -13.36
C LYS A 229 8.28 22.01 -12.98
N PRO A 230 9.25 22.77 -12.42
CA PRO A 230 9.05 24.18 -12.17
C PRO A 230 8.95 24.97 -13.48
N ASP A 231 8.33 26.15 -13.43
CA ASP A 231 8.34 27.09 -14.56
C ASP A 231 9.76 27.55 -14.88
N GLU A 232 10.61 27.65 -13.86
CA GLU A 232 12.03 27.97 -13.95
C GLU A 232 12.89 26.98 -13.15
N GLY A 233 13.96 26.49 -13.77
CA GLY A 233 14.92 25.57 -13.15
C GLY A 233 14.79 24.12 -13.61
N THR A 234 15.38 23.21 -12.84
CA THR A 234 15.43 21.77 -13.18
C THR A 234 14.28 21.00 -12.58
N VAL A 235 13.90 19.91 -13.25
CA VAL A 235 12.93 18.93 -12.74
C VAL A 235 13.43 18.35 -11.41
N VAL A 236 12.53 18.22 -10.44
CA VAL A 236 12.78 17.55 -9.16
C VAL A 236 12.08 16.20 -9.18
N VAL A 237 12.84 15.13 -8.95
CA VAL A 237 12.29 13.78 -8.86
C VAL A 237 11.79 13.56 -7.44
N GLY A 238 10.52 13.16 -7.27
CA GLY A 238 9.94 13.03 -5.94
C GLY A 238 10.53 11.93 -5.07
N ASP A 239 11.28 11.01 -5.67
CA ASP A 239 12.04 9.96 -4.98
C ASP A 239 13.41 10.43 -4.44
N GLU A 240 13.79 11.68 -4.70
CA GLU A 240 14.98 12.26 -4.09
C GLU A 240 14.79 12.34 -2.57
N VAL A 241 15.80 11.89 -1.81
CA VAL A 241 15.78 11.94 -0.35
C VAL A 241 16.00 13.39 0.09
N PRO A 242 15.17 13.94 0.99
CA PRO A 242 15.37 15.29 1.50
C PRO A 242 16.74 15.45 2.14
N THR A 243 17.54 16.41 1.66
CA THR A 243 18.87 16.70 2.23
C THR A 243 18.78 17.35 3.61
N LYS A 244 17.62 17.88 3.99
CA LYS A 244 17.29 18.39 5.33
C LYS A 244 15.85 18.05 5.67
N VAL A 245 15.64 17.16 6.63
CA VAL A 245 14.31 16.94 7.23
C VAL A 245 14.09 18.07 8.23
N ASN A 246 13.63 19.22 7.75
CA ASN A 246 13.10 20.26 8.64
C ASN A 246 11.72 19.79 9.09
N TYR A 247 11.67 19.11 10.25
CA TYR A 247 10.41 18.93 10.94
C TYR A 247 9.87 20.32 11.29
N TYR A 248 8.83 20.76 10.59
CA TYR A 248 8.04 21.96 10.92
C TYR A 248 7.16 21.71 12.16
N PHE A 249 7.76 21.17 13.21
CA PHE A 249 7.19 21.09 14.56
C PHE A 249 8.13 21.87 15.47
N SER A 250 7.92 23.17 15.54
CA SER A 250 8.52 24.10 16.52
C SER A 250 7.46 25.09 16.95
#